data_AF-A0A1J5P146-F1
#
_entry.id   AF-A0A1J5P146-F1
#
_cell.length_a   1.000
_cell.length_b   1.000
_cell.length_c   1.000
_cell.angle_alpha   90.00
_cell.angle_beta   90.00
_cell.angle_gamma   90.00
#
_symmetry.space_group_name_H-M   'P 1'
#
loop_
_entity.id
_entity.type
_entity.pdbx_description
1 polymer ?
#
loop_
_entity_poly.entity_id
_entity_poly.type
_entity_poly.pdbx_seq_one_letter_code
_entity_poly.pdbx_strand_id
1 'polypeptide(L)'
;MPGKPAAQLMYQDAQGHRVTVYLRGMAKPTAEISFRIVPGKQASTFYWVDRQWGYALTGDLPRAQLLDAARVLYQRYTADDPSALPGSTAAPQA
;
A
#
# COMPACT_ATOMS: atom_id res chain seq x y z
N MET A 1 -13.75 -4.38 -18.26
CA MET A 1 -13.77 -5.85 -18.11
C MET A 1 -14.10 -6.17 -16.65
N PRO A 2 -14.98 -7.14 -16.36
CA PRO A 2 -15.51 -7.37 -15.01
C PRO A 2 -14.42 -7.83 -14.03
N GLY A 3 -14.64 -7.47 -12.76
CA GLY A 3 -13.82 -7.64 -11.56
C GLY A 3 -12.65 -8.62 -11.61
N LYS A 4 -11.43 -8.07 -11.74
CA LYS A 4 -10.23 -8.79 -11.28
C LYS A 4 -10.33 -9.02 -9.76
N PRO A 5 -9.81 -10.16 -9.25
CA PRO A 5 -9.90 -10.50 -7.84
C PRO A 5 -9.33 -9.35 -7.00
N ALA A 6 -10.09 -8.96 -5.99
CA ALA A 6 -9.70 -7.97 -5.02
C ALA A 6 -10.03 -8.48 -3.62
N ALA A 7 -9.18 -8.13 -2.66
CA ALA A 7 -9.44 -8.36 -1.25
C ALA A 7 -9.17 -7.08 -0.48
N GLN A 8 -9.99 -6.86 0.55
CA GLN A 8 -9.79 -5.80 1.52
C GLN A 8 -9.76 -6.42 2.91
N LEU A 9 -8.68 -6.14 3.64
CA LEU A 9 -8.51 -6.57 5.02
C LEU A 9 -8.47 -5.31 5.88
N MET A 10 -9.31 -5.25 6.91
CA MET A 10 -9.37 -4.11 7.82
C MET A 10 -9.02 -4.58 9.22
N TYR A 11 -8.05 -3.90 9.83
CA TYR A 11 -7.56 -4.14 11.17
C TYR A 11 -7.85 -2.91 12.02
N GLN A 12 -8.17 -3.13 13.28
CA GLN A 12 -8.35 -2.08 14.27
C GLN A 12 -7.61 -2.47 15.54
N ASP A 13 -6.86 -1.54 16.12
CA ASP A 13 -6.24 -1.75 17.44
C ASP A 13 -7.20 -1.41 18.59
N ALA A 14 -6.75 -1.64 19.83
CA ALA A 14 -7.55 -1.35 21.02
C ALA A 14 -7.76 0.15 21.27
N GLN A 15 -6.92 1.01 20.70
CA GLN A 15 -7.03 2.47 20.76
C GLN A 15 -7.99 3.03 19.72
N GLY A 16 -8.43 2.20 18.77
CA GLY A 16 -9.37 2.54 17.72
C GLY A 16 -8.72 2.94 16.40
N HIS A 17 -7.39 2.92 16.27
CA HIS A 17 -6.70 3.18 15.00
C HIS A 17 -7.01 2.07 14.01
N ARG A 18 -7.27 2.47 12.76
CA ARG A 18 -7.67 1.55 11.70
C ARG A 18 -6.62 1.51 10.61
N VAL A 19 -6.34 0.30 10.14
CA VAL A 19 -5.49 0.03 8.99
C VAL A 19 -6.26 -0.83 8.00
N THR A 20 -6.26 -0.43 6.74
CA THR A 20 -6.90 -1.13 5.64
C THR A 20 -5.83 -1.53 4.63
N VAL A 21 -5.74 -2.82 4.35
CA VAL A 21 -4.96 -3.36 3.24
C VAL A 21 -5.92 -3.69 2.11
N TYR A 22 -5.68 -3.13 0.95
CA TYR A 22 -6.39 -3.44 -0.28
C TYR A 22 -5.43 -4.07 -1.26
N LEU A 23 -5.80 -5.19 -1.87
CA LEU A 23 -5.05 -5.83 -2.94
C LEU A 23 -5.99 -6.13 -4.10
N ARG A 24 -5.50 -5.94 -5.32
CA ARG A 24 -6.28 -6.17 -6.54
C ARG A 24 -5.38 -6.65 -7.67
N GLY A 25 -5.85 -7.63 -8.43
CA GLY A 25 -5.23 -7.99 -9.71
C GLY A 25 -5.35 -6.86 -10.74
N MET A 26 -4.26 -6.50 -11.40
CA MET A 26 -4.23 -5.44 -12.43
C MET A 26 -4.18 -6.01 -13.83
N ALA A 27 -4.79 -5.31 -14.78
CA ALA A 27 -4.83 -5.72 -16.20
C ALA A 27 -3.53 -5.38 -16.94
N LYS A 28 -2.92 -4.24 -16.61
CA LYS A 28 -1.61 -3.82 -17.10
C LYS A 28 -0.78 -3.41 -15.89
N PRO A 29 0.21 -4.21 -15.51
CA PRO A 29 1.04 -3.88 -14.38
C PRO A 29 2.07 -2.82 -14.76
N THR A 30 2.01 -1.68 -14.09
CA THR A 30 3.06 -0.65 -14.12
C THR A 30 3.68 -0.64 -12.75
N ALA A 31 4.95 -1.04 -12.65
CA ALA A 31 5.70 -0.95 -11.41
C ALA A 31 5.73 0.52 -10.96
N GLU A 32 5.00 0.80 -9.89
CA GLU A 32 4.87 2.12 -9.30
C GLU A 32 4.82 1.94 -7.78
N ILE A 33 5.63 2.71 -7.06
CA ILE A 33 5.57 2.81 -5.61
C ILE A 33 5.30 4.27 -5.30
N SER A 34 4.13 4.56 -4.73
CA SER A 34 3.65 5.92 -4.50
C SER A 34 3.08 6.05 -3.10
N PHE A 35 3.53 7.07 -2.37
CA PHE A 35 2.91 7.46 -1.11
C PHE A 35 1.96 8.63 -1.35
N ARG A 36 0.72 8.50 -0.87
CA ARG A 36 -0.31 9.53 -0.99
C ARG A 36 -0.90 9.83 0.39
N ILE A 37 -0.94 11.11 0.76
CA ILE A 37 -1.70 11.59 1.90
C ILE A 37 -3.04 12.07 1.37
N VAL A 38 -4.14 11.64 1.98
CA VAL A 38 -5.48 12.11 1.58
C VAL A 38 -5.73 13.46 2.27
N PRO A 39 -5.86 14.57 1.53
CA PRO A 39 -6.13 15.87 2.13
C PRO A 39 -7.46 15.85 2.90
N GLY A 40 -7.47 16.39 4.13
CA GLY A 40 -8.68 16.48 4.95
C GLY A 40 -9.04 15.22 5.75
N LYS A 41 -8.25 14.14 5.68
CA LYS A 41 -8.31 13.01 6.62
C LYS A 41 -6.94 12.82 7.28
N GLN A 42 -6.90 12.36 8.53
CA GLN A 42 -5.65 11.92 9.18
C GLN A 42 -5.13 10.58 8.61
N ALA A 43 -5.80 10.04 7.58
CA ALA A 43 -5.42 8.81 6.91
C ALA A 43 -4.34 9.03 5.83
N SER A 44 -3.23 8.31 5.98
CA SER A 44 -2.18 8.19 4.97
C SER A 44 -2.37 6.90 4.17
N THR A 45 -2.00 6.88 2.89
CA THR A 45 -2.09 5.70 2.02
C THR A 45 -0.76 5.43 1.31
N PHE A 46 -0.20 4.24 1.50
CA PHE A 46 0.91 3.72 0.70
C PHE A 46 0.34 2.85 -0.40
N TYR A 47 0.73 3.11 -1.64
CA TYR A 47 0.34 2.32 -2.80
C TYR A 47 1.58 1.75 -3.47
N TRP A 48 1.54 0.48 -3.85
CA TRP A 48 2.58 -0.11 -4.68
C TRP A 48 2.01 -1.14 -5.65
N VAL A 49 2.69 -1.30 -6.77
CA VAL A 49 2.42 -2.33 -7.77
C VAL A 49 3.59 -3.30 -7.77
N ASP A 50 3.27 -4.58 -7.60
CA ASP A 50 4.21 -5.66 -7.87
C ASP A 50 3.61 -6.66 -8.86
N ARG A 51 4.33 -6.91 -9.94
CA ARG A 51 3.90 -7.79 -11.05
C ARG A 51 2.42 -7.52 -11.34
N GLN A 52 1.56 -8.54 -11.31
CA GLN A 52 0.15 -8.42 -11.67
C GLN A 52 -0.76 -7.88 -10.54
N TRP A 53 -0.22 -7.40 -9.42
CA TRP A 53 -0.97 -7.03 -8.21
C TRP A 53 -0.70 -5.59 -7.79
N GLY A 54 -1.77 -4.85 -7.52
CA GLY A 54 -1.74 -3.53 -6.91
C GLY A 54 -2.14 -3.64 -5.45
N TYR A 55 -1.37 -3.00 -4.58
CA TYR A 55 -1.54 -3.00 -3.14
C TYR A 55 -1.72 -1.57 -2.65
N ALA A 56 -2.65 -1.35 -1.73
CA ALA A 56 -2.81 -0.10 -1.02
C ALA A 56 -2.94 -0.35 0.49
N LEU A 57 -2.12 0.30 1.28
CA LEU A 57 -2.16 0.31 2.73
C LEU A 57 -2.60 1.69 3.20
N THR A 58 -3.83 1.81 3.68
CA THR A 58 -4.39 3.05 4.20
C THR A 58 -4.54 2.95 5.71
N GLY A 59 -4.09 3.94 6.46
CA GLY A 59 -4.31 3.96 7.90
C GLY A 59 -4.23 5.35 8.49
N ASP A 60 -4.95 5.53 9.60
CA ASP A 60 -4.87 6.70 10.46
C ASP A 60 -3.75 6.49 11.49
N LEU A 61 -2.53 6.38 10.97
CA LEU A 61 -1.32 6.12 11.73
C LEU A 61 -0.22 7.09 11.29
N PRO A 62 0.75 7.38 12.18
CA PRO A 62 1.94 8.14 11.80
C PRO A 62 2.64 7.51 10.60
N ARG A 63 3.16 8.35 9.70
CA ARG A 63 3.87 7.92 8.47
C ARG A 63 4.91 6.83 8.73
N ALA A 64 5.67 6.93 9.81
CA ALA A 64 6.71 5.96 10.16
C ALA A 64 6.14 4.56 10.42
N GLN A 65 5.04 4.46 11.17
CA GLN A 65 4.39 3.17 11.46
C GLN A 65 3.75 2.56 10.22
N LEU A 66 3.10 3.40 9.40
CA LEU A 66 2.48 2.95 8.17
C LEU A 66 3.52 2.50 7.13
N LEU A 67 4.69 3.16 7.08
CA LEU A 67 5.82 2.74 6.26
C LEU A 67 6.40 1.40 6.73
N ASP A 68 6.51 1.19 8.03
CA ASP A 68 7.01 -0.07 8.61
C ASP A 68 6.06 -1.23 8.27
N ALA A 69 4.76 -1.01 8.42
CA ALA A 69 3.74 -1.98 7.99
C ALA A 69 3.80 -2.25 6.47
N ALA A 70 3.96 -1.23 5.64
CA ALA A 70 4.13 -1.41 4.20
C ALA A 70 5.38 -2.23 3.85
N ARG A 71 6.49 -1.99 4.56
CA ARG A 71 7.74 -2.74 4.40
C ARG A 71 7.55 -4.22 4.75
N VAL A 72 6.87 -4.53 5.85
CA VAL A 72 6.57 -5.91 6.24
C VAL A 72 5.69 -6.60 5.18
N LEU A 73 4.64 -5.92 4.69
CA LEU A 73 3.78 -6.46 3.64
C LEU A 73 4.55 -6.72 2.34
N TYR A 74 5.39 -5.76 1.93
CA TYR A 74 6.24 -5.89 0.76
C TYR A 74 7.19 -7.10 0.88
N GLN A 75 7.91 -7.22 2.00
CA GLN A 75 8.80 -8.37 2.25
C GLN A 75 8.06 -9.70 2.29
N ARG A 76 6.81 -9.73 2.76
CA ARG A 76 6.06 -10.99 2.92
C ARG A 76 5.37 -11.45 1.64
N TYR A 77 4.88 -10.52 0.82
CA TYR A 77 4.01 -10.83 -0.33
C TYR A 77 4.62 -10.51 -1.69
N THR A 78 5.72 -9.77 -1.73
CA THR A 78 6.40 -9.37 -2.98
C THR A 78 7.79 -9.98 -3.12
N ALA A 79 8.39 -10.54 -2.06
CA ALA A 79 9.79 -10.95 -2.06
C ALA A 79 10.15 -12.03 -3.10
N ASP A 80 10.69 -11.53 -4.21
CA ASP A 80 11.74 -12.10 -5.06
C ASP A 80 12.78 -11.01 -5.48
N ASP A 81 12.52 -9.71 -5.23
CA ASP A 81 13.48 -8.62 -5.43
C ASP A 81 13.54 -7.66 -4.21
N PRO A 82 14.64 -7.64 -3.44
CA PRO A 82 14.80 -6.81 -2.24
C PRO A 82 15.13 -5.34 -2.53
N SER A 83 15.29 -4.93 -3.80
CA SER A 83 15.75 -3.58 -4.18
C SER A 83 14.61 -2.56 -4.27
N ALA A 84 13.37 -3.00 -4.40
CA ALA A 84 12.18 -2.15 -4.50
C ALA A 84 11.52 -1.86 -3.14
N LEU A 85 12.34 -1.69 -2.10
CA LEU A 85 11.87 -1.26 -0.79
C LEU A 85 11.12 0.08 -0.89
N PRO A 86 9.94 0.22 -0.27
CA PRO A 86 9.25 1.50 -0.18
C PRO A 86 10.13 2.46 0.63
N GLY A 87 10.78 3.39 -0.07
CA GLY A 87 11.73 4.32 0.53
C GLY A 87 12.65 5.07 -0.44
N SER A 88 12.80 4.63 -1.69
CA SER A 88 13.85 5.19 -2.57
C SER A 88 13.40 5.79 -3.92
N THR A 89 12.11 5.94 -4.21
CA THR A 89 11.71 6.57 -5.49
C THR A 89 10.62 7.60 -5.31
N ALA A 90 10.88 8.76 -5.92
CA ALA A 90 10.15 10.00 -5.83
C ALA A 90 8.66 9.85 -6.17
N ALA A 91 7.86 10.65 -5.48
CA ALA A 91 6.47 10.90 -5.81
C ALA A 91 6.31 11.29 -7.29
N PRO A 92 5.39 10.66 -8.05
CA PRO A 92 4.81 11.35 -9.19
C PRO A 92 3.82 12.36 -8.64
N GLN A 93 4.15 13.63 -8.83
CA GLN A 93 3.24 14.74 -8.67
C GLN A 93 2.12 14.60 -9.70
N ALA A 94 0.88 14.75 -9.24
CA ALA A 94 -0.25 15.18 -10.06
C ALA A 94 -1.09 16.14 -9.22
#